data_AF-A0A9J7KNS7-F1
#
_entry.id   AF-A0A9J7KNS7-F1
#
_cell.length_a   1.000
_cell.length_b   1.000
_cell.length_c   1.000
_cell.angle_alpha   90.00
_cell.angle_beta   90.00
_cell.angle_gamma   90.00
#
_symmetry.space_group_name_H-M   'P 1'
#
loop_
_entity.id
_entity.type
_entity.pdbx_description
1 polymer ?
#
loop_
_entity_poly.entity_id
_entity_poly.type
_entity_poly.pdbx_seq_one_letter_code
_entity_poly.pdbx_strand_id
1 'polypeptide(L)'
;MNVCYCGTVLIKCDDSEHEWDVFISCHPKQLPYVVDVLTKALENIGQKVYLYERDSEPGTAIADNIFNAAMSSRKTAVCFSEDYLHSEWNLYEAMVAQGVKPSGGRMVPIQLLPCQIPQKYQLVCQLNCTDRLHRRFFWRKLLGALDIPDSSDIADQLNVVYPDGCLDMILRTHMPDIIPNPLPRSECEALRQNPRDNGPLPVDHQEQMAHLLAAVVFAIIVLLNTICTTMAVLDAEHYLHNYGCPWC
;
A
#
# COMPACT_ATOMS: atom_id res chain seq x y z
N MET A 1 27.83 -10.40 -16.69
CA MET A 1 27.12 -11.32 -15.79
C MET A 1 27.19 -10.75 -14.39
N ASN A 2 26.11 -10.13 -13.94
CA ASN A 2 25.99 -9.66 -12.55
C ASN A 2 25.36 -10.80 -11.75
N VAL A 3 25.99 -11.23 -10.67
CA VAL A 3 25.47 -12.30 -9.81
C VAL A 3 25.19 -11.68 -8.45
N CYS A 4 23.98 -11.87 -7.93
CA CYS A 4 23.60 -11.44 -6.60
C CYS A 4 23.44 -12.68 -5.70
N TYR A 5 23.86 -12.56 -4.44
CA TYR A 5 23.72 -13.63 -3.46
C TYR A 5 22.64 -13.27 -2.44
N CYS A 6 21.75 -14.22 -2.16
CA CYS A 6 20.92 -14.21 -0.97
C CYS A 6 21.12 -15.53 -0.21
N GLY A 7 21.95 -15.51 0.84
CA GLY A 7 22.38 -16.70 1.56
C GLY A 7 23.19 -17.67 0.69
N THR A 8 22.86 -18.97 0.74
CA THR A 8 23.50 -20.05 -0.05
C THR A 8 22.89 -20.25 -1.45
N VAL A 9 21.86 -19.50 -1.82
CA VAL A 9 21.18 -19.65 -3.10
C VAL A 9 21.81 -18.71 -4.14
N LEU A 10 22.32 -19.29 -5.22
CA LEU A 10 22.82 -18.57 -6.39
C LEU A 10 21.63 -17.98 -7.16
N ILE A 11 21.43 -16.67 -7.07
CA ILE A 11 20.47 -15.98 -7.93
C ILE A 11 21.19 -15.62 -9.23
N LYS A 12 20.86 -16.37 -10.29
CA LYS A 12 21.30 -16.06 -11.64
C LYS A 12 20.54 -14.82 -12.11
N CYS A 13 21.16 -13.64 -12.04
CA CYS A 13 20.64 -12.47 -12.77
C CYS A 13 21.13 -12.61 -14.23
N ASP A 14 20.50 -13.51 -14.97
CA ASP A 14 20.71 -13.64 -16.42
C ASP A 14 19.63 -12.84 -17.14
N ASP A 15 19.98 -12.31 -18.33
CA ASP A 15 19.02 -11.84 -19.33
C ASP A 15 18.21 -13.02 -19.93
N SER A 16 17.79 -13.98 -19.09
CA SER A 16 16.93 -15.08 -19.48
C SER A 16 15.53 -14.55 -19.77
N GLU A 17 14.95 -14.98 -20.88
CA GLU A 17 13.54 -14.80 -21.19
C GLU A 17 12.71 -15.21 -19.97
N HIS A 18 12.11 -14.22 -19.31
CA HIS A 18 11.17 -14.47 -18.23
C HIS A 18 10.02 -15.30 -18.83
N GLU A 19 9.61 -16.37 -18.14
CA GLU A 19 8.51 -17.22 -18.62
C GLU A 19 7.22 -16.40 -18.76
N TRP A 20 7.05 -15.45 -17.85
CA TRP A 20 5.91 -14.55 -17.77
C TRP A 20 6.35 -13.09 -17.93
N ASP A 21 5.53 -12.32 -18.63
CA ASP A 21 5.73 -10.88 -18.74
C ASP A 21 5.32 -10.19 -17.43
N VAL A 22 4.19 -10.60 -16.87
CA VAL A 22 3.59 -9.97 -15.69
C VAL A 22 2.99 -11.01 -14.75
N PHE A 23 3.38 -10.98 -13.49
CA PHE A 23 2.64 -11.63 -12.42
C PHE A 23 1.67 -10.61 -11.80
N ILE A 24 0.38 -10.95 -11.70
CA ILE A 24 -0.59 -10.13 -10.98
C ILE A 24 -0.84 -10.73 -9.60
N SER A 25 -0.44 -10.00 -8.56
CA SER A 25 -0.73 -10.33 -7.16
C SER A 25 -1.95 -9.54 -6.71
N CYS A 26 -3.04 -10.24 -6.38
CA CYS A 26 -4.28 -9.64 -5.92
C CYS A 26 -4.97 -10.54 -4.89
N HIS A 27 -5.94 -10.00 -4.17
CA HIS A 27 -6.74 -10.80 -3.25
C HIS A 27 -7.92 -11.45 -3.99
N PRO A 28 -8.37 -12.67 -3.61
CA PRO A 28 -9.41 -13.40 -4.33
C PRO A 28 -10.71 -12.63 -4.60
N LYS A 29 -11.12 -11.71 -3.70
CA LYS A 29 -12.30 -10.84 -3.92
C LYS A 29 -12.18 -9.94 -5.14
N GLN A 30 -10.97 -9.63 -5.58
CA GLN A 30 -10.71 -8.79 -6.75
C GLN A 30 -10.54 -9.60 -8.04
N LEU A 31 -10.53 -10.94 -7.97
CA LEU A 31 -10.32 -11.81 -9.14
C LEU A 31 -11.26 -11.55 -10.31
N PRO A 32 -12.58 -11.36 -10.13
CA PRO A 32 -13.44 -11.14 -11.29
C PRO A 32 -12.99 -9.93 -12.12
N TYR A 33 -12.61 -8.83 -11.46
CA TYR A 33 -12.06 -7.66 -12.14
C TYR A 33 -10.67 -7.96 -12.75
N VAL A 34 -9.78 -8.62 -12.01
CA VAL A 34 -8.42 -8.92 -12.47
C VAL A 34 -8.42 -9.84 -13.69
N VAL A 35 -9.28 -10.86 -13.70
CA VAL A 35 -9.42 -11.81 -14.80
C VAL A 35 -10.12 -11.14 -15.99
N ASP A 36 -11.27 -10.52 -15.78
CA ASP A 36 -12.11 -10.04 -16.88
C ASP A 36 -11.63 -8.73 -17.52
N VAL A 37 -10.80 -7.95 -16.81
CA VAL A 37 -10.32 -6.65 -17.31
C VAL A 37 -8.81 -6.66 -17.49
N LEU A 38 -8.06 -6.78 -16.38
CA LEU A 38 -6.60 -6.63 -16.44
C LEU A 38 -5.95 -7.72 -17.29
N THR A 39 -6.25 -8.97 -16.97
CA THR A 39 -5.64 -10.14 -17.60
C THR A 39 -6.04 -10.21 -19.06
N LYS A 40 -7.34 -10.15 -19.37
CA LYS A 40 -7.82 -10.13 -20.75
C LYS A 40 -7.23 -8.99 -21.57
N ALA A 41 -7.13 -7.77 -21.03
CA ALA A 41 -6.55 -6.65 -21.77
C ALA A 41 -5.06 -6.87 -22.08
N LEU A 42 -4.29 -7.35 -21.11
CA LEU A 42 -2.86 -7.62 -21.27
C LEU A 42 -2.59 -8.80 -22.22
N GLU A 43 -3.37 -9.88 -22.12
CA GLU A 43 -3.24 -11.05 -23.00
C GLU A 43 -3.67 -10.72 -24.44
N ASN A 44 -4.69 -9.88 -24.64
CA ASN A 44 -5.12 -9.43 -25.97
C ASN A 44 -4.03 -8.64 -26.72
N ILE A 45 -3.10 -8.02 -25.99
CA ILE A 45 -1.95 -7.30 -26.56
C ILE A 45 -0.67 -8.16 -26.54
N GLY A 46 -0.81 -9.46 -26.29
CA GLY A 46 0.25 -10.46 -26.41
C GLY A 46 1.14 -10.64 -25.18
N GLN A 47 0.78 -10.09 -24.01
CA GLN A 47 1.53 -10.34 -22.77
C GLN A 47 1.17 -11.70 -22.16
N LYS A 48 2.17 -12.43 -21.68
CA LYS A 48 2.01 -13.63 -20.84
C LYS A 48 1.80 -13.21 -19.40
N VAL A 49 0.57 -13.35 -18.92
CA VAL A 49 0.20 -12.98 -17.55
C VAL A 49 0.13 -14.22 -16.68
N TYR A 50 0.80 -14.23 -15.53
CA TYR A 50 0.63 -15.27 -14.50
C TYR A 50 -0.45 -14.83 -13.49
N LEU A 51 -1.40 -15.73 -13.23
CA LEU A 51 -2.40 -15.62 -12.16
C LEU A 51 -2.30 -16.83 -11.22
N TYR A 52 -2.24 -16.59 -9.92
CA TYR A 52 -2.08 -17.65 -8.93
C TYR A 52 -3.19 -18.72 -9.04
N GLU A 53 -4.44 -18.32 -9.17
CA GLU A 53 -5.60 -19.22 -9.21
C GLU A 53 -5.70 -20.06 -10.48
N ARG A 54 -4.99 -19.65 -11.55
CA ARG A 54 -4.99 -20.35 -12.84
C ARG A 54 -3.73 -21.17 -13.05
N ASP A 55 -2.58 -20.61 -12.69
CA ASP A 55 -1.25 -21.07 -13.14
C ASP A 55 -0.41 -21.69 -12.01
N SER A 56 -0.87 -21.63 -10.75
CA SER A 56 -0.15 -22.27 -9.63
C SER A 56 -0.15 -23.79 -9.72
N GLU A 57 0.94 -24.41 -9.27
CA GLU A 57 1.09 -25.86 -9.27
C GLU A 57 0.43 -26.47 -8.03
N PRO A 58 -0.59 -27.35 -8.19
CA PRO A 58 -1.20 -28.04 -7.06
C PRO A 58 -0.21 -29.00 -6.39
N GLY A 59 -0.10 -28.92 -5.06
CA GLY A 59 0.83 -29.76 -4.28
C GLY A 59 2.16 -29.07 -3.94
N THR A 60 2.46 -27.94 -4.58
CA THR A 60 3.58 -27.05 -4.23
C THR A 60 3.16 -26.11 -3.09
N ALA A 61 4.10 -25.71 -2.23
CA ALA A 61 3.79 -24.78 -1.14
C ALA A 61 3.33 -23.42 -1.70
N ILE A 62 2.34 -22.80 -1.05
CA ILE A 62 1.80 -21.49 -1.47
C ILE A 62 2.92 -20.46 -1.61
N ALA A 63 3.84 -20.45 -0.64
CA ALA A 63 4.99 -19.56 -0.64
C ALA A 63 5.88 -19.78 -1.88
N ASP A 64 6.14 -21.03 -2.24
CA ASP A 64 6.99 -21.37 -3.38
C ASP A 64 6.31 -20.99 -4.69
N ASN A 65 5.00 -21.23 -4.83
CA ASN A 65 4.23 -20.81 -6.01
C ASN A 65 4.30 -19.28 -6.23
N ILE A 66 4.12 -18.49 -5.17
CA ILE A 66 4.20 -17.02 -5.27
C ILE A 66 5.64 -16.56 -5.54
N PHE A 67 6.62 -17.17 -4.88
CA PHE A 67 8.03 -16.84 -5.09
C PHE A 67 8.47 -17.14 -6.53
N ASN A 68 8.13 -18.33 -7.02
CA ASN A 68 8.43 -18.76 -8.39
C ASN A 68 7.74 -17.86 -9.41
N ALA A 69 6.47 -17.50 -9.20
CA ALA A 69 5.75 -16.56 -10.06
C ALA A 69 6.45 -15.19 -10.12
N ALA A 70 6.84 -14.64 -8.96
CA ALA A 70 7.53 -13.36 -8.90
C ALA A 70 8.93 -13.41 -9.56
N MET A 71 9.66 -14.51 -9.40
CA MET A 71 11.00 -14.68 -9.98
C MET A 71 11.00 -14.95 -11.47
N SER A 72 10.04 -15.74 -11.96
CA SER A 72 9.86 -16.08 -13.37
C SER A 72 9.15 -14.98 -14.18
N SER A 73 8.62 -13.94 -13.51
CA SER A 73 7.96 -12.80 -14.16
C SER A 73 8.86 -11.58 -14.32
N ARG A 74 8.82 -10.93 -15.49
CA ARG A 74 9.57 -9.67 -15.72
C ARG A 74 9.08 -8.55 -14.82
N LYS A 75 7.76 -8.44 -14.64
CA LYS A 75 7.12 -7.43 -13.76
C LYS A 75 6.15 -8.10 -12.80
N THR A 76 5.91 -7.47 -11.65
CA THR A 76 4.87 -7.87 -10.70
C THR A 76 3.92 -6.71 -10.46
N ALA A 77 2.69 -6.83 -10.93
CA ALA A 77 1.63 -5.88 -10.67
C ALA A 77 0.94 -6.27 -9.35
N VAL A 78 0.94 -5.37 -8.37
CA VAL A 78 0.35 -5.62 -7.05
C VAL A 78 -0.92 -4.80 -6.91
N CYS A 79 -2.07 -5.47 -6.85
CA CYS A 79 -3.38 -4.84 -6.71
C CYS A 79 -3.73 -4.65 -5.23
N PHE A 80 -3.42 -3.46 -4.71
CA PHE A 80 -3.74 -3.06 -3.35
C PHE A 80 -5.25 -2.84 -3.15
N SER A 81 -5.74 -3.47 -2.10
CA SER A 81 -7.04 -3.28 -1.48
C SER A 81 -6.88 -3.49 0.04
N GLU A 82 -7.88 -3.10 0.83
CA GLU A 82 -7.86 -3.38 2.27
C GLU A 82 -7.78 -4.89 2.53
N ASP A 83 -8.56 -5.69 1.80
CA ASP A 83 -8.53 -7.15 1.91
C ASP A 83 -7.14 -7.72 1.61
N TYR A 84 -6.47 -7.23 0.56
CA TYR A 84 -5.12 -7.67 0.20
C TYR A 84 -4.09 -7.36 1.29
N LEU A 85 -4.20 -6.20 1.94
CA LEU A 85 -3.30 -5.79 3.02
C LEU A 85 -3.45 -6.67 4.28
N HIS A 86 -4.62 -7.23 4.53
CA HIS A 86 -4.88 -8.07 5.72
C HIS A 86 -4.65 -9.57 5.51
N SER A 87 -4.42 -10.04 4.28
CA SER A 87 -4.37 -11.48 3.94
C SER A 87 -3.07 -11.88 3.25
N GLU A 88 -2.84 -11.37 2.05
CA GLU A 88 -1.77 -11.78 1.13
C GLU A 88 -0.48 -10.97 1.34
N TRP A 89 -0.61 -9.79 1.93
CA TRP A 89 0.50 -8.87 2.12
C TRP A 89 1.64 -9.46 2.94
N ASN A 90 1.32 -10.21 4.00
CA ASN A 90 2.32 -10.80 4.89
C ASN A 90 3.28 -11.76 4.13
N LEU A 91 2.76 -12.47 3.12
CA LEU A 91 3.53 -13.47 2.37
C LEU A 91 4.36 -12.82 1.24
N TYR A 92 3.77 -11.92 0.47
CA TYR A 92 4.49 -11.20 -0.59
C TYR A 92 5.57 -10.27 -0.01
N GLU A 93 5.26 -9.56 1.09
CA GLU A 93 6.19 -8.65 1.76
C GLU A 93 7.42 -9.38 2.31
N ALA A 94 7.23 -10.58 2.87
CA ALA A 94 8.32 -11.43 3.32
C ALA A 94 9.24 -11.86 2.16
N MET A 95 8.69 -12.12 0.98
CA MET A 95 9.47 -12.48 -0.22
C MET A 95 10.21 -11.28 -0.82
N VAL A 96 9.57 -10.11 -0.85
CA VAL A 96 10.20 -8.85 -1.24
C VAL A 96 11.40 -8.53 -0.33
N ALA A 97 11.26 -8.77 0.98
CA ALA A 97 12.35 -8.63 1.93
C ALA A 97 13.50 -9.64 1.71
N GLN A 98 13.21 -10.82 1.15
CA GLN A 98 14.18 -11.87 0.86
C GLN A 98 14.97 -11.70 -0.45
N GLY A 99 14.73 -10.66 -1.25
CA GLY A 99 15.61 -10.37 -2.39
C GLY A 99 14.98 -9.64 -3.58
N VAL A 100 13.64 -9.53 -3.63
CA VAL A 100 12.97 -8.72 -4.66
C VAL A 100 13.05 -7.26 -4.22
N LYS A 101 14.04 -6.52 -4.71
CA LYS A 101 14.05 -5.07 -4.45
C LYS A 101 12.80 -4.44 -5.07
N PRO A 102 11.92 -3.78 -4.29
CA PRO A 102 10.80 -3.03 -4.87
C PRO A 102 11.32 -1.83 -5.69
N SER A 103 12.52 -1.35 -5.36
CA SER A 103 13.25 -0.31 -6.09
C SER A 103 13.98 -0.91 -7.30
N GLY A 104 13.63 -0.42 -8.48
CA GLY A 104 14.11 -0.91 -9.78
C GLY A 104 13.02 -1.03 -10.85
N GLY A 105 11.77 -0.73 -10.53
CA GLY A 105 10.65 -0.74 -11.50
C GLY A 105 10.10 -2.13 -11.81
N ARG A 106 10.53 -3.18 -11.09
CA ARG A 106 10.02 -4.55 -11.25
C ARG A 106 8.61 -4.72 -10.66
N MET A 107 8.36 -4.09 -9.52
CA MET A 107 7.05 -4.06 -8.87
C MET A 107 6.26 -2.83 -9.30
N VAL A 108 5.03 -3.02 -9.76
CA VAL A 108 4.10 -1.98 -10.19
C VAL A 108 2.93 -1.94 -9.19
N PRO A 109 2.90 -0.95 -8.28
CA PRO A 109 1.83 -0.85 -7.29
C PRO A 109 0.57 -0.25 -7.92
N ILE A 110 -0.54 -0.98 -7.83
CA ILE A 110 -1.88 -0.58 -8.31
C ILE A 110 -2.79 -0.43 -7.10
N GLN A 111 -3.15 0.81 -6.75
CA GLN A 111 -4.18 1.05 -5.74
C GLN A 111 -5.54 0.85 -6.38
N LEU A 112 -6.03 -0.39 -6.34
CA LEU A 112 -7.27 -0.79 -6.99
C LEU A 112 -8.48 -0.29 -6.20
N LEU A 113 -8.41 -0.36 -4.87
CA LEU A 113 -9.45 0.10 -3.94
C LEU A 113 -8.85 1.06 -2.89
N PRO A 114 -9.67 1.94 -2.28
CA PRO A 114 -9.21 2.78 -1.18
C PRO A 114 -8.64 1.91 -0.05
N CYS A 115 -7.39 2.15 0.32
CA CYS A 115 -6.68 1.43 1.38
C CYS A 115 -5.46 2.23 1.83
N GLN A 116 -5.00 1.97 3.05
CA GLN A 116 -3.79 2.59 3.61
C GLN A 116 -2.55 1.79 3.21
N ILE A 117 -1.97 2.12 2.06
CA ILE A 117 -0.75 1.43 1.59
C ILE A 117 0.40 1.70 2.56
N PRO A 118 1.16 0.66 3.00
CA PRO A 118 2.25 0.84 3.95
C PRO A 118 3.32 1.83 3.47
N GLN A 119 3.86 2.63 4.39
CA GLN A 119 4.76 3.78 4.10
C GLN A 119 5.91 3.45 3.15
N LYS A 120 6.50 2.25 3.25
CA LYS A 120 7.63 1.84 2.39
C LYS A 120 7.27 1.74 0.90
N TYR A 121 5.99 1.67 0.55
CA TYR A 121 5.50 1.68 -0.83
C TYR A 121 4.80 2.98 -1.21
N GLN A 122 4.60 3.91 -0.27
CA GLN A 122 4.11 5.26 -0.56
C GLN A 122 5.14 6.10 -1.33
N LEU A 123 6.42 5.75 -1.21
CA LEU A 123 7.52 6.41 -1.92
C LEU A 123 7.72 5.91 -3.36
N VAL A 124 6.94 4.91 -3.80
CA VAL A 124 6.91 4.43 -5.18
C VAL A 124 5.68 5.02 -5.88
N CYS A 125 5.81 5.50 -7.12
CA CYS A 125 4.67 6.04 -7.86
C CYS A 125 3.64 4.94 -8.13
N GLN A 126 2.43 5.12 -7.61
CA GLN A 126 1.35 4.13 -7.68
C GLN A 126 0.36 4.47 -8.80
N LEU A 127 -0.21 3.43 -9.39
CA LEU A 127 -1.36 3.53 -10.28
C LEU A 127 -2.61 3.60 -9.43
N ASN A 128 -3.15 4.80 -9.25
CA ASN A 128 -4.34 5.03 -8.45
C ASN A 128 -5.61 4.87 -9.30
N CYS A 129 -6.40 3.82 -9.02
CA CYS A 129 -7.69 3.57 -9.67
C CYS A 129 -8.87 4.21 -8.92
N THR A 130 -8.66 4.66 -7.69
CA THR A 130 -9.69 5.25 -6.83
C THR A 130 -10.05 6.68 -7.25
N ASP A 131 -9.09 7.43 -7.78
CA ASP A 131 -9.30 8.78 -8.28
C ASP A 131 -9.69 8.82 -9.76
N ARG A 132 -10.76 9.57 -10.08
CA ARG A 132 -11.32 9.65 -11.43
C ARG A 132 -10.37 10.28 -12.45
N LEU A 133 -9.55 11.25 -12.06
CA LEU A 133 -8.60 11.89 -12.98
C LEU A 133 -7.40 10.97 -13.26
N HIS A 134 -6.97 10.20 -12.26
CA HIS A 134 -5.89 9.24 -12.42
C HIS A 134 -6.29 8.06 -13.32
N ARG A 135 -7.55 7.61 -13.24
CA ARG A 135 -8.11 6.55 -14.09
C ARG A 135 -7.98 6.82 -15.60
N ARG A 136 -8.09 8.08 -16.03
CA ARG A 136 -7.96 8.47 -17.45
C ARG A 136 -6.66 8.06 -18.10
N PHE A 137 -5.62 7.93 -17.30
CA PHE A 137 -4.28 7.59 -17.75
C PHE A 137 -3.83 6.23 -17.23
N PHE A 138 -4.75 5.44 -16.68
CA PHE A 138 -4.44 4.16 -16.06
C PHE A 138 -3.71 3.24 -17.02
N TRP A 139 -4.30 2.94 -18.18
CA TRP A 139 -3.71 2.03 -19.17
C TRP A 139 -2.36 2.55 -19.67
N ARG A 140 -2.28 3.83 -20.06
CA ARG A 140 -1.02 4.44 -20.50
C ARG A 140 0.10 4.29 -19.47
N LYS A 141 -0.19 4.57 -18.20
CA LYS A 141 0.80 4.46 -17.12
C LYS A 141 1.12 3.00 -16.77
N LEU A 142 0.13 2.10 -16.81
CA LEU A 142 0.32 0.67 -16.59
C LEU A 142 1.21 0.06 -17.66
N LEU A 143 0.85 0.24 -18.94
CA LEU A 143 1.63 -0.28 -20.07
C LEU A 143 3.05 0.28 -20.07
N GLY A 144 3.21 1.57 -19.77
CA GLY A 144 4.53 2.18 -19.59
C GLY A 144 5.33 1.58 -18.42
N ALA A 145 4.68 1.31 -17.28
CA ALA A 145 5.33 0.66 -16.14
C ALA A 145 5.71 -0.81 -16.41
N LEU A 146 5.00 -1.46 -17.33
CA LEU A 146 5.27 -2.82 -17.80
C LEU A 146 6.30 -2.89 -18.94
N ASP A 147 6.87 -1.73 -19.34
CA ASP A 147 7.82 -1.58 -20.45
C ASP A 147 7.28 -2.08 -21.80
N ILE A 148 5.97 -1.90 -22.05
CA ILE A 148 5.32 -2.31 -23.30
C ILE A 148 5.56 -1.23 -24.39
N PRO A 149 6.09 -1.60 -25.57
CA PRO A 149 6.32 -0.66 -26.67
C PRO A 149 4.99 -0.15 -27.25
N ASP A 150 5.02 1.02 -27.89
CA ASP A 150 3.84 1.65 -28.52
C ASP A 150 2.61 1.80 -27.60
N SER A 151 2.88 1.96 -26.30
CA SER A 151 1.87 1.98 -25.24
C SER A 151 0.83 3.11 -25.34
N SER A 152 1.07 4.17 -26.13
CA SER A 152 0.08 5.25 -26.32
C SER A 152 -1.12 4.79 -27.12
N ASP A 153 -0.89 4.17 -28.28
CA ASP A 153 -1.96 3.79 -29.21
C ASP A 153 -2.78 2.63 -28.65
N ILE A 154 -2.09 1.68 -28.00
CA ILE A 154 -2.70 0.57 -27.28
C ILE A 154 -3.54 1.12 -26.11
N ALA A 155 -3.02 2.08 -25.34
CA ALA A 155 -3.78 2.68 -24.24
C ALA A 155 -5.03 3.39 -24.74
N ASP A 156 -4.98 4.09 -25.87
CA ASP A 156 -6.14 4.74 -26.45
C ASP A 156 -7.20 3.72 -26.88
N GLN A 157 -6.81 2.59 -27.48
CA GLN A 157 -7.73 1.49 -27.79
C GLN A 157 -8.35 0.90 -26.53
N LEU A 158 -7.55 0.63 -25.50
CA LEU A 158 -8.04 0.09 -24.22
C LEU A 158 -8.94 1.09 -23.49
N ASN A 159 -8.68 2.39 -23.59
CA ASN A 159 -9.54 3.44 -23.04
C ASN A 159 -10.88 3.52 -23.78
N VAL A 160 -10.96 3.17 -25.06
CA VAL A 160 -12.23 3.06 -25.79
C VAL A 160 -13.03 1.84 -25.35
N VAL A 161 -12.36 0.70 -25.14
CA VAL A 161 -13.01 -0.55 -24.67
C VAL A 161 -13.45 -0.43 -23.21
N TYR A 162 -12.63 0.22 -22.38
CA TYR A 162 -12.85 0.42 -20.94
C TYR A 162 -12.82 1.92 -20.59
N PRO A 163 -13.85 2.69 -20.98
CA PRO A 163 -13.86 4.14 -20.76
C PRO A 163 -13.83 4.48 -19.27
N ASP A 164 -13.46 5.72 -18.94
CA ASP A 164 -13.34 6.29 -17.57
C ASP A 164 -14.45 5.89 -16.58
N GLY A 165 -15.64 5.53 -17.06
CA GLY A 165 -16.78 5.06 -16.27
C GLY A 165 -17.01 3.54 -16.22
N CYS A 166 -16.39 2.74 -17.10
CA CYS A 166 -16.45 1.27 -17.06
C CYS A 166 -15.64 0.71 -15.89
N LEU A 167 -14.57 1.37 -15.44
CA LEU A 167 -13.87 0.90 -14.22
C LEU A 167 -14.79 0.96 -13.00
N ASP A 168 -15.53 2.07 -12.82
CA ASP A 168 -16.54 2.17 -11.76
C ASP A 168 -17.68 1.16 -11.96
N MET A 169 -18.14 0.96 -13.19
CA MET A 169 -19.21 0.01 -13.47
C MET A 169 -18.76 -1.43 -13.22
N ILE A 170 -17.57 -1.82 -13.65
CA ILE A 170 -17.04 -3.19 -13.45
C ILE A 170 -16.68 -3.40 -11.99
N LEU A 171 -16.07 -2.43 -11.31
CA LEU A 171 -15.89 -2.49 -9.86
C LEU A 171 -17.24 -2.60 -9.14
N ARG A 172 -18.29 -1.90 -9.58
CA ARG A 172 -19.66 -2.03 -9.00
C ARG A 172 -20.35 -3.35 -9.34
N THR A 173 -20.20 -3.85 -10.57
CA THR A 173 -20.83 -5.10 -11.04
C THR A 173 -20.13 -6.31 -10.44
N HIS A 174 -18.84 -6.22 -10.12
CA HIS A 174 -18.05 -7.34 -9.59
C HIS A 174 -17.72 -7.20 -8.10
N MET A 175 -17.88 -6.01 -7.51
CA MET A 175 -17.71 -5.70 -6.08
C MET A 175 -18.71 -4.61 -5.62
N PRO A 176 -20.01 -4.94 -5.51
CA PRO A 176 -21.08 -3.95 -5.26
C PRO A 176 -20.98 -3.25 -3.89
N ASP A 177 -20.33 -3.87 -2.89
CA ASP A 177 -20.32 -3.38 -1.50
C ASP A 177 -19.22 -2.35 -1.20
N ILE A 178 -18.28 -2.10 -2.14
CA ILE A 178 -17.05 -1.37 -1.84
C ILE A 178 -17.09 0.11 -2.28
N ILE A 179 -18.02 0.49 -3.16
CA ILE A 179 -18.19 1.89 -3.58
C ILE A 179 -19.52 2.40 -3.01
N PRO A 180 -19.51 3.20 -1.92
CA PRO A 180 -20.70 3.91 -1.47
C PRO A 180 -21.32 4.64 -2.66
N ASN A 181 -22.65 4.61 -2.76
CA ASN A 181 -23.35 5.32 -3.82
C ASN A 181 -22.84 6.78 -3.86
N PRO A 182 -22.65 7.37 -5.06
CA PRO A 182 -22.25 8.77 -5.13
C PRO A 182 -23.27 9.56 -4.33
N LEU A 183 -22.79 10.39 -3.39
CA LEU A 183 -23.67 11.25 -2.58
C LEU A 183 -24.63 11.98 -3.55
N PRO A 184 -25.95 11.99 -3.27
CA PRO A 184 -26.93 12.70 -4.09
C PRO A 184 -26.44 14.10 -4.46
N ARG A 185 -26.73 14.59 -5.67
CA ARG A 185 -26.27 15.93 -6.13
C ARG A 185 -26.58 17.04 -5.12
N SER A 186 -27.69 16.92 -4.39
CA SER A 186 -28.08 17.82 -3.31
C SER A 186 -27.07 17.90 -2.16
N GLU A 187 -26.41 16.79 -1.82
CA GLU A 187 -25.39 16.74 -0.76
C GLU A 187 -24.02 17.27 -1.24
N CYS A 188 -23.65 17.04 -2.51
CA CYS A 188 -22.48 17.68 -3.12
C CYS A 188 -22.63 19.20 -3.25
N GLU A 189 -23.84 19.70 -3.49
CA GLU A 189 -24.16 21.13 -3.51
C GLU A 189 -24.18 21.74 -2.11
N ALA A 190 -24.67 21.00 -1.11
CA ALA A 190 -24.61 21.39 0.30
C ALA A 190 -23.16 21.51 0.81
N LEU A 191 -22.26 20.62 0.41
CA LEU A 191 -20.83 20.68 0.79
C LEU A 191 -20.06 21.83 0.12
N ARG A 192 -20.58 22.41 -0.97
CA ARG A 192 -20.00 23.59 -1.63
C ARG A 192 -20.47 24.91 -1.03
N GLN A 193 -21.55 24.90 -0.27
CA GLN A 193 -22.12 26.11 0.33
C GLN A 193 -21.82 26.14 1.83
N ASN A 194 -20.91 27.05 2.20
CA ASN A 194 -20.50 27.53 3.53
C ASN A 194 -19.47 26.74 4.36
N PRO A 195 -18.23 27.26 4.45
CA PRO A 195 -17.29 26.98 5.54
C PRO A 195 -17.46 27.93 6.75
N ARG A 196 -18.66 28.46 7.04
CA ARG A 196 -18.82 29.49 8.09
C ARG A 196 -19.99 29.39 9.07
N ASP A 197 -20.89 28.41 8.96
CA ASP A 197 -21.92 28.22 9.98
C ASP A 197 -22.12 26.74 10.26
N ASN A 198 -21.36 26.21 11.20
CA ASN A 198 -21.77 25.04 11.98
C ASN A 198 -21.35 25.34 13.43
N GLY A 199 -22.34 25.36 14.33
CA GLY A 199 -22.10 25.40 15.78
C GLY A 199 -21.23 24.21 16.23
N PRO A 200 -20.79 24.19 17.50
CA PRO A 200 -19.78 23.24 17.95
C PRO A 200 -20.23 21.80 17.68
N LEU A 201 -19.42 21.11 16.86
CA LEU A 201 -19.58 19.69 16.55
C LEU A 201 -19.47 18.87 17.85
N PRO A 202 -20.16 17.72 17.95
CA PRO A 202 -19.99 16.84 19.10
C PRO A 202 -18.55 16.34 19.12
N VAL A 203 -17.90 16.52 20.27
CA VAL A 203 -16.48 16.22 20.49
C VAL A 203 -16.22 14.75 20.15
N ASP A 204 -15.45 14.54 19.09
CA ASP A 204 -15.03 13.23 18.60
C ASP A 204 -14.26 12.51 19.72
N HIS A 205 -14.59 11.23 19.96
CA HIS A 205 -13.92 10.41 20.96
C HIS A 205 -12.40 10.34 20.72
N GLN A 206 -11.92 10.58 19.50
CA GLN A 206 -10.49 10.72 19.21
C GLN A 206 -9.86 11.99 19.80
N GLU A 207 -10.56 13.13 19.84
CA GLU A 207 -10.03 14.36 20.46
C GLU A 207 -10.02 14.26 21.99
N GLN A 208 -11.03 13.63 22.59
CA GLN A 208 -11.01 13.35 24.04
C GLN A 208 -9.85 12.44 24.44
N MET A 209 -9.54 11.43 23.64
CA MET A 209 -8.40 10.55 23.89
C MET A 209 -7.06 11.28 23.73
N ALA A 210 -6.94 12.20 22.77
CA ALA A 210 -5.73 13.01 22.60
C ALA A 210 -5.47 13.94 23.80
N HIS A 211 -6.52 14.59 24.32
CA HIS A 211 -6.40 15.43 25.52
C HIS A 211 -6.11 14.63 26.80
N LEU A 212 -6.70 13.44 26.95
CA LEU A 212 -6.40 12.52 28.05
C LEU A 212 -4.95 12.03 28.00
N LEU A 213 -4.46 11.63 26.81
CA LEU A 213 -3.07 11.22 26.62
C LEU A 213 -2.09 12.37 26.92
N ALA A 214 -2.38 13.58 26.44
CA ALA A 214 -1.55 14.76 26.72
C ALA A 214 -1.51 15.09 28.23
N ALA A 215 -2.63 15.00 28.93
CA ALA A 215 -2.70 15.22 30.38
C ALA A 215 -1.93 14.16 31.18
N VAL A 216 -2.02 12.89 30.78
CA VAL A 216 -1.26 11.78 31.41
C VAL A 216 0.24 11.97 31.19
N VAL A 217 0.66 12.29 29.97
CA VAL A 217 2.08 12.56 29.66
C VAL A 217 2.60 13.75 30.48
N PHE A 218 1.83 14.83 30.58
CA PHE A 218 2.20 16.00 31.38
C PHE A 218 2.31 15.65 32.87
N ALA A 219 1.35 14.90 33.42
CA ALA A 219 1.40 14.45 34.81
C ALA A 219 2.64 13.59 35.09
N ILE A 220 2.99 12.65 34.18
CA ILE A 220 4.21 11.83 34.30
C ILE A 220 5.46 12.69 34.30
N ILE A 221 5.56 13.69 33.41
CA ILE A 221 6.72 14.60 33.34
C ILE A 221 6.85 15.40 34.65
N VAL A 222 5.76 15.93 35.18
CA VAL A 222 5.78 16.68 36.46
C VAL A 222 6.19 15.76 37.62
N LEU A 223 5.70 14.53 37.65
CA LEU A 223 6.03 13.55 38.69
C LEU A 223 7.51 13.15 38.64
N LEU A 224 8.04 12.90 37.43
CA LEU A 224 9.47 12.64 37.22
C LEU A 224 10.34 13.82 37.63
N ASN A 225 9.95 15.05 37.30
CA ASN A 225 10.69 16.26 37.71
C ASN A 225 10.65 16.49 39.22
N THR A 226 9.54 16.14 39.88
CA THR A 226 9.42 16.24 41.34
C THR A 226 10.25 15.17 42.04
N ILE A 227 10.31 13.95 41.50
CA ILE A 227 11.20 12.90 41.99
C ILE A 227 12.67 13.30 41.81
N CYS A 228 13.04 13.83 40.63
CA CYS A 228 14.42 14.33 40.41
C CYS A 228 14.81 15.43 41.38
N THR A 229 13.93 16.40 41.65
CA THR A 229 14.23 17.48 42.59
C THR A 229 14.27 17.00 44.05
N THR A 230 13.39 16.09 44.46
CA THR A 230 13.44 15.51 45.81
C THR A 230 14.68 14.63 46.01
N MET A 231 15.10 13.84 45.02
CA MET A 231 16.36 13.11 45.07
C MET A 231 17.57 14.06 45.15
N ALA A 232 17.59 15.14 44.37
CA ALA A 232 18.65 16.14 44.44
C ALA A 232 18.72 16.86 45.79
N VAL A 233 17.58 17.12 46.43
CA VAL A 233 17.51 17.72 47.77
C VAL A 233 17.96 16.73 48.85
N LEU A 234 17.56 15.45 48.75
CA LEU A 234 18.01 14.41 49.67
C LEU A 234 19.51 14.15 49.55
N ASP A 235 20.07 14.17 48.33
CA ASP A 235 21.51 14.10 48.11
C ASP A 235 22.23 15.32 48.71
N ALA A 236 21.67 16.52 48.56
CA ALA A 236 22.24 17.74 49.15
C ALA A 236 22.17 17.75 50.68
N GLU A 237 21.07 17.30 51.29
CA GLU A 237 20.93 17.16 52.74
C GLU A 237 21.83 16.04 53.29
N HIS A 238 21.95 14.91 52.58
CA HIS A 238 22.87 13.85 52.96
C HIS A 238 24.33 14.32 52.89
N TYR A 239 24.67 15.13 51.88
CA TYR A 239 25.98 15.74 51.74
C TYR A 239 26.27 16.74 52.87
N LEU A 240 25.31 17.59 53.24
CA LEU A 240 25.45 18.55 54.34
C LEU A 240 25.54 17.86 55.71
N HIS A 241 24.79 16.77 55.93
CA HIS A 241 24.80 16.01 57.17
C HIS A 241 26.09 15.19 57.36
N ASN A 242 26.67 14.65 56.27
CA ASN A 242 27.89 13.84 56.35
C ASN A 242 29.19 14.63 56.23
N TYR A 243 29.20 15.78 55.53
CA TYR A 243 30.43 16.50 55.20
C TYR A 243 30.55 17.90 55.82
N GLY A 244 29.49 18.43 56.46
CA GLY A 244 29.53 19.71 57.17
C GLY A 244 29.72 20.93 56.26
N CYS A 245 29.19 22.09 56.69
CA CYS A 245 29.28 23.33 55.91
C CYS A 245 30.74 23.84 55.89
N PRO A 246 31.37 24.16 54.74
CA PRO A 246 32.77 24.57 54.69
C PRO A 246 33.06 26.00 55.20
N TRP A 247 32.05 26.72 55.71
CA TRP A 247 32.12 28.15 56.05
C TRP A 247 31.55 28.49 57.44
N CYS A 248 31.76 27.61 58.43
CA CYS A 248 31.65 27.95 59.85
C CYS A 248 32.89 27.47 60.59
#